data_AF-A0A6C0J9U4-F1
#
_entry.id   AF-A0A6C0J9U4-F1
#
_cell.length_a   1.000
_cell.length_b   1.000
_cell.length_c   1.000
_cell.angle_alpha   90.00
_cell.angle_beta   90.00
_cell.angle_gamma   90.00
#
_symmetry.space_group_name_H-M   'P 1'
#
loop_
_entity.id
_entity.type
_entity.pdbx_description
1 polymer ?
#
loop_
_entity_poly.entity_id
_entity_poly.type
_entity_poly.pdbx_seq_one_letter_code
_entity_poly.pdbx_strand_id
1 'polypeptide(L)'
;MNINKLTMDQLFLLAQQINYTEPSKPLDEWSYDELMNTATYRYINDKLMIKVCQLVCNKFSPIKLIIKNNLRSYISTFATNVS
;
A
#
# COMPACT_ATOMS: atom_id res chain seq x y z
N MET A 1 -1.20 10.02 -15.08
CA MET A 1 -0.02 10.11 -14.16
C MET A 1 0.80 8.82 -14.26
N ASN A 2 2.14 8.89 -14.37
CA ASN A 2 2.99 7.68 -14.40
C ASN A 2 3.43 7.30 -12.97
N ILE A 3 2.71 6.37 -12.33
CA ILE A 3 2.95 5.93 -10.95
C ILE A 3 4.35 5.32 -10.73
N ASN A 4 5.01 4.86 -11.79
CA ASN A 4 6.35 4.25 -11.68
C ASN A 4 7.43 5.28 -11.34
N LYS A 5 7.21 6.56 -11.69
CA LYS A 5 8.13 7.66 -11.42
C LYS A 5 7.98 8.28 -10.02
N LEU A 6 6.95 7.90 -9.27
CA LEU A 6 6.68 8.48 -7.96
C LEU A 6 7.68 8.03 -6.89
N THR A 7 7.95 8.92 -5.93
CA THR A 7 8.66 8.61 -4.69
C THR A 7 7.81 7.71 -3.79
N MET A 8 8.42 7.12 -2.76
CA MET A 8 7.68 6.29 -1.82
C MET A 8 6.64 7.11 -1.04
N ASP A 9 7.00 8.32 -0.59
CA ASP A 9 6.08 9.21 0.12
C ASP A 9 4.91 9.65 -0.77
N GLN A 10 5.16 9.94 -2.06
CA GLN A 10 4.09 10.22 -3.02
C GLN A 10 3.15 9.03 -3.21
N LEU A 11 3.69 7.80 -3.23
CA LEU A 11 2.88 6.59 -3.31
C LEU A 11 2.03 6.38 -2.04
N PHE A 12 2.57 6.65 -0.85
CA PHE A 12 1.79 6.62 0.39
C PHE A 12 0.64 7.62 0.36
N LEU A 13 0.92 8.88 0.01
CA LEU A 13 -0.10 9.92 -0.05
C LEU A 13 -1.22 9.56 -1.03
N LEU A 14 -0.87 9.02 -2.20
CA LEU A 14 -1.84 8.58 -3.21
C LEU A 14 -2.64 7.37 -2.73
N ALA A 15 -1.98 6.37 -2.13
CA ALA A 15 -2.65 5.18 -1.62
C ALA A 15 -3.63 5.51 -0.48
N GLN A 16 -3.31 6.51 0.36
CA GLN A 16 -4.19 6.97 1.44
C GLN A 16 -5.50 7.62 0.93
N GLN A 17 -5.56 8.04 -0.34
CA GLN A 17 -6.80 8.56 -0.94
C GLN A 17 -7.75 7.45 -1.40
N ILE A 18 -7.33 6.19 -1.35
CA ILE A 18 -8.15 5.06 -1.82
C ILE A 18 -9.20 4.73 -0.77
N ASN A 19 -10.46 4.80 -1.18
CA ASN A 19 -11.58 4.29 -0.40
C ASN A 19 -11.67 2.77 -0.56
N TYR A 20 -11.09 2.04 0.38
CA TYR A 20 -11.06 0.57 0.39
C TYR A 20 -12.04 0.03 1.44
N THR A 21 -12.78 -0.99 1.06
CA THR A 21 -13.68 -1.73 1.96
C THR A 21 -13.15 -3.14 2.13
N GLU A 22 -12.99 -3.58 3.37
CA GLU A 22 -12.55 -4.94 3.67
C GLU A 22 -13.58 -5.99 3.19
N PRO A 23 -13.15 -7.22 2.85
CA PRO A 23 -14.07 -8.28 2.46
C PRO A 23 -15.07 -8.62 3.57
N SER A 24 -16.34 -8.80 3.21
CA SER A 24 -17.40 -9.19 4.14
C SER A 24 -17.47 -10.71 4.34
N LYS A 25 -16.34 -11.33 4.69
CA LYS A 25 -16.22 -12.78 4.97
C LYS A 25 -15.16 -13.05 6.05
N PRO A 26 -15.15 -14.22 6.72
CA PRO A 26 -14.16 -14.57 7.73
C PRO A 26 -12.73 -14.50 7.20
N LEU A 27 -11.77 -14.12 8.06
CA LEU A 27 -10.36 -13.93 7.68
C LEU A 27 -9.75 -15.19 7.05
N ASP A 28 -10.10 -16.38 7.54
CA ASP A 28 -9.59 -17.66 7.05
C ASP A 28 -10.01 -17.96 5.60
N GLU A 29 -11.02 -17.24 5.09
CA GLU A 29 -11.52 -17.36 3.72
C GLU A 29 -10.97 -16.27 2.79
N TRP A 30 -10.08 -15.41 3.28
CA TRP A 30 -9.49 -14.34 2.47
C TRP A 30 -8.46 -14.92 1.51
N SER A 31 -8.58 -14.53 0.25
CA SER A 31 -7.54 -14.75 -0.75
C SER A 31 -6.27 -13.98 -0.39
N TYR A 32 -5.16 -14.40 -1.00
CA TYR A 32 -3.89 -13.71 -0.87
C TYR A 32 -4.01 -12.20 -1.20
N ASP A 33 -4.73 -11.85 -2.27
CA ASP A 33 -4.90 -10.46 -2.68
C ASP A 33 -5.72 -9.67 -1.66
N GLU A 34 -6.78 -10.27 -1.10
CA GLU A 34 -7.59 -9.63 -0.05
C GLU A 34 -6.78 -9.36 1.23
N LEU A 35 -5.96 -10.33 1.65
CA LEU A 35 -5.02 -10.18 2.76
C LEU A 35 -4.02 -9.05 2.48
N MET A 36 -3.39 -9.07 1.31
CA MET A 36 -2.39 -8.08 0.93
C MET A 36 -2.98 -6.67 0.82
N ASN A 37 -4.16 -6.52 0.20
CA ASN A 37 -4.82 -5.24 0.03
C ASN A 37 -5.29 -4.68 1.36
N THR A 38 -5.89 -5.51 2.23
CA THR A 38 -6.31 -5.07 3.57
C THR A 38 -5.11 -4.69 4.44
N ALA A 39 -4.06 -5.52 4.45
CA ALA A 39 -2.83 -5.22 5.18
C ALA A 39 -2.22 -3.91 4.69
N THR A 40 -2.19 -3.68 3.36
CA THR A 40 -1.72 -2.44 2.76
C THR A 40 -2.56 -1.25 3.21
N TYR A 41 -3.90 -1.35 3.15
CA TYR A 41 -4.81 -0.30 3.61
C TYR A 41 -4.60 0.07 5.08
N ARG A 42 -4.49 -0.92 5.98
CA ARG A 42 -4.23 -0.67 7.40
C ARG A 42 -2.87 -0.03 7.61
N TYR A 43 -1.86 -0.57 6.93
CA TYR A 43 -0.48 -0.11 7.01
C TYR A 43 -0.31 1.35 6.57
N ILE A 44 -0.90 1.76 5.44
CA ILE A 44 -0.79 3.15 4.95
C ILE A 44 -1.58 4.15 5.80
N ASN A 45 -2.49 3.70 6.68
CA ASN A 45 -3.26 4.58 7.56
C ASN A 45 -2.70 4.64 8.99
N ASP A 46 -1.69 3.83 9.31
CA ASP A 46 -1.00 3.84 10.60
C ASP A 46 0.30 4.66 10.54
N LYS A 47 0.31 5.80 11.24
CA LYS A 47 1.46 6.72 11.31
C LYS A 47 2.71 6.08 11.93
N LEU A 48 2.56 5.18 12.91
CA LEU A 48 3.68 4.47 13.52
C LEU A 48 4.29 3.50 12.51
N MET A 49 3.46 2.75 11.80
CA MET A 49 3.93 1.79 10.80
C MET A 49 4.66 2.45 9.63
N ILE A 50 4.18 3.61 9.16
CA ILE A 50 4.89 4.40 8.14
C ILE A 50 6.30 4.79 8.63
N LYS A 51 6.42 5.28 9.87
CA LYS A 51 7.73 5.63 10.45
C LYS A 51 8.65 4.43 10.58
N VAL A 52 8.13 3.28 11.04
CA VAL A 52 8.89 2.03 11.13
C VAL A 52 9.40 1.62 9.74
N CYS A 53 8.58 1.70 8.71
CA CYS A 53 9.00 1.41 7.35
C CYS A 53 10.11 2.34 6.87
N GLN A 54 10.02 3.65 7.13
CA GLN A 54 11.08 4.59 6.75
C GLN A 54 12.41 4.20 7.42
N LEU A 55 12.39 3.82 8.70
CA LEU A 55 13.56 3.32 9.41
C LEU A 55 14.11 2.03 8.80
N VAL A 56 13.24 1.07 8.49
CA VAL A 56 13.64 -0.21 7.87
C VAL A 56 14.22 0.02 6.47
N CYS A 57 13.58 0.86 5.65
CA CYS A 57 14.08 1.22 4.33
C CYS A 57 15.46 1.89 4.38
N ASN A 58 15.74 2.68 5.41
CA ASN A 58 17.06 3.30 5.61
C ASN A 58 18.13 2.28 6.01
N LYS A 59 17.74 1.22 6.74
CA LYS A 59 18.66 0.13 7.14
C LYS A 59 18.86 -0.92 6.05
N PHE A 60 17.84 -1.17 5.23
CA PHE A 60 17.86 -2.18 4.17
C PHE A 60 17.11 -1.69 2.94
N SER A 61 17.83 -0.95 2.09
CA SER A 61 17.31 -0.35 0.85
C SER A 61 16.51 -1.29 -0.06
N PRO A 62 16.82 -2.60 -0.21
CA PRO A 62 16.04 -3.47 -1.09
C PRO A 62 14.55 -3.59 -0.70
N ILE A 63 14.20 -3.52 0.60
CA ILE A 63 12.79 -3.54 1.04
C ILE A 63 12.01 -2.36 0.46
N LYS A 64 12.66 -1.21 0.24
CA LYS A 64 12.02 -0.04 -0.37
C LYS A 64 11.42 -0.37 -1.74
N LEU A 65 12.08 -1.22 -2.55
CA LEU A 65 11.58 -1.61 -3.87
C LEU A 65 10.33 -2.48 -3.75
N ILE A 66 10.31 -3.41 -2.79
CA ILE A 66 9.18 -4.29 -2.51
C ILE A 66 7.97 -3.46 -2.09
N ILE A 67 8.15 -2.54 -1.14
CA ILE A 67 7.09 -1.66 -0.65
C ILE A 67 6.54 -0.79 -1.78
N LYS A 68 7.42 -0.19 -2.61
CA LYS A 68 6.97 0.59 -3.78
C LYS A 68 6.15 -0.25 -4.75
N ASN A 69 6.53 -1.50 -4.98
CA ASN A 69 5.78 -2.39 -5.88
C ASN A 69 4.42 -2.78 -5.30
N ASN A 70 4.34 -3.08 -4.01
CA ASN A 70 3.07 -3.34 -3.33
C ASN A 70 2.15 -2.11 -3.38
N LEU A 71 2.64 -0.91 -3.06
CA LEU A 71 1.85 0.33 -3.15
C LEU A 71 1.36 0.59 -4.57
N ARG A 72 2.20 0.41 -5.59
CA ARG A 72 1.78 0.57 -7.00
C ARG A 72 0.70 -0.44 -7.39
N SER A 73 0.86 -1.69 -6.98
CA SER A 73 -0.15 -2.73 -7.25
C SER A 73 -1.48 -2.33 -6.62
N TYR A 74 -1.47 -2.00 -5.33
CA TYR A 74 -2.65 -1.55 -4.59
C TYR A 74 -3.32 -0.34 -5.25
N ILE A 75 -2.54 0.68 -5.62
CA ILE A 75 -3.04 1.87 -6.32
C ILE A 75 -3.65 1.49 -7.67
N SER A 76 -2.95 0.70 -8.49
CA SER A 76 -3.48 0.28 -9.79
C SER A 76 -4.78 -0.53 -9.68
N THR A 77 -4.94 -1.31 -8.62
CA THR A 77 -6.14 -2.12 -8.38
C THR A 77 -7.35 -1.26 -8.03
N PHE A 78 -7.19 -0.20 -7.23
CA PHE A 78 -8.33 0.53 -6.65
C PHE A 78 -8.47 2.00 -7.09
N ALA A 79 -7.50 2.57 -7.79
CA ALA A 79 -7.53 3.98 -8.21
C ALA A 79 -8.38 4.24 -9.47
N THR A 80 -9.34 3.38 -9.83
CA THR A 80 -10.23 3.53 -10.99
C THR A 80 -11.22 4.71 -10.94
N ASN A 81 -10.98 5.71 -10.08
CA ASN A 81 -11.70 6.99 -10.04
C ASN A 81 -10.77 8.20 -9.91
N VAL A 82 -9.59 8.16 -10.53
CA VAL A 82 -8.78 9.38 -10.75
C VAL A 82 -8.76 9.67 -12.25
N SER A 83 -9.95 10.01 -12.77
CA SER A 83 -10.14 10.72 -14.05
C SER A 83 -9.80 12.19 -13.89
#